data_AF-A0A1Y1KKM0-F1
#
_entry.id   AF-A0A1Y1KKM0-F1
#
_cell.length_a   1.000
_cell.length_b   1.000
_cell.length_c   1.000
_cell.angle_alpha   90.00
_cell.angle_beta   90.00
_cell.angle_gamma   90.00
#
_symmetry.space_group_name_H-M   'P 1'
#
loop_
_entity.id
_entity.type
_entity.pdbx_description
1 polymer ?
#
loop_
_entity_poly.entity_id
_entity_poly.type
_entity_poly.pdbx_seq_one_letter_code
_entity_poly.pdbx_strand_id
1 'polypeptide(L)'
;RPSWSYRIFKTSIASPLLADRGKTENTEHKIAISLRAMELQSFLSWLLGLSVVFLSSVPGVLALPGSFSEAHGPDWSKIHSRFASRSQKNSTQDKYLIGTGKADITGPAADIILTGYANLEQVGGGIRQRLFSRAFIIGDVKNPEDRIVYVVLDNLVGDTAIRFGVLDALKGMGSPYSVYGQNNVALAAAHSHSAPGGWNNYLVPQIPCLGFTKESYQPIVDGAVLSIKR
;
A
#
# COMPACT_ATOMS: atom_id res chain seq x y z
N ARG A 1 -28.70 -8.59 -72.50
CA ARG A 1 -29.03 -9.70 -73.43
C ARG A 1 -27.77 -10.52 -73.63
N PRO A 2 -27.82 -11.86 -73.82
CA PRO A 2 -28.88 -12.81 -73.41
C PRO A 2 -28.80 -13.02 -71.87
N SER A 3 -29.05 -14.14 -71.17
CA SER A 3 -29.65 -15.47 -71.48
C SER A 3 -30.36 -16.05 -70.24
N TRP A 4 -31.24 -17.03 -70.46
CA TRP A 4 -31.92 -17.90 -69.49
C TRP A 4 -31.22 -19.26 -69.32
N SER A 5 -31.55 -20.01 -68.25
CA SER A 5 -32.20 -21.33 -68.37
C SER A 5 -32.64 -21.95 -67.02
N TYR A 6 -33.89 -22.38 -66.94
CA TYR A 6 -34.37 -23.42 -66.01
C TYR A 6 -34.47 -24.75 -66.78
N ARG A 7 -34.27 -25.90 -66.10
CA ARG A 7 -34.72 -27.22 -66.60
C ARG A 7 -35.12 -28.12 -65.43
N ILE A 8 -36.07 -29.01 -65.69
CA ILE A 8 -36.86 -29.75 -64.70
C ILE A 8 -36.23 -31.11 -64.35
N PHE A 9 -36.57 -31.60 -63.15
CA PHE A 9 -36.31 -32.94 -62.60
C PHE A 9 -36.33 -34.10 -63.61
N LYS A 10 -35.51 -35.12 -63.32
CA LYS A 10 -35.92 -36.52 -63.49
C LYS A 10 -35.54 -37.31 -62.24
N THR A 11 -36.41 -38.23 -61.82
CA THR A 11 -36.27 -38.99 -60.58
C THR A 11 -35.39 -40.24 -60.73
N SER A 12 -34.77 -40.65 -59.63
CA SER A 12 -34.42 -42.04 -59.37
C SER A 12 -34.63 -42.30 -57.87
N ILE A 13 -35.14 -43.49 -57.52
CA ILE A 13 -35.57 -43.83 -56.16
C ILE A 13 -34.64 -44.91 -55.64
N ALA A 14 -33.75 -44.57 -54.70
CA ALA A 14 -32.86 -45.54 -54.06
C ALA A 14 -32.53 -45.11 -52.62
N SER A 15 -33.02 -45.88 -51.65
CA SER A 15 -32.76 -45.77 -50.21
C SER A 15 -33.29 -47.07 -49.55
N PRO A 16 -32.83 -47.48 -48.35
CA PRO A 16 -31.87 -46.81 -47.45
C PRO A 16 -30.74 -47.75 -46.96
N LEU A 17 -30.08 -47.37 -45.86
CA LEU A 17 -29.31 -48.20 -44.91
C LEU A 17 -27.88 -48.67 -45.30
N LEU A 18 -27.00 -48.64 -44.28
CA LEU A 18 -25.62 -49.20 -44.17
C LEU A 18 -24.39 -48.27 -44.30
N ALA A 19 -24.50 -46.96 -44.09
CA ALA A 19 -23.34 -46.03 -44.21
C ALA A 19 -22.97 -45.17 -42.97
N ASP A 20 -23.75 -45.15 -41.88
CA ASP A 20 -23.64 -44.05 -40.88
C ASP A 20 -23.19 -44.43 -39.45
N ARG A 21 -23.30 -45.70 -39.03
CA ARG A 21 -22.98 -46.13 -37.64
C ARG A 21 -21.54 -45.78 -37.19
N GLY A 22 -20.58 -45.79 -38.11
CA GLY A 22 -19.17 -45.48 -37.80
C GLY A 22 -18.87 -43.99 -37.55
N LYS A 23 -19.78 -43.08 -37.91
CA LYS A 23 -19.64 -41.63 -37.62
C LYS A 23 -20.30 -41.24 -36.31
N THR A 24 -21.41 -41.87 -35.94
CA THR A 24 -22.14 -41.58 -34.70
C THR A 24 -21.31 -41.94 -33.47
N GLU A 25 -20.74 -43.15 -33.38
CA GLU A 25 -19.90 -43.56 -32.24
C GLU A 25 -18.71 -42.61 -32.00
N ASN A 26 -17.99 -42.26 -33.06
CA ASN A 26 -16.81 -41.38 -32.99
C ASN A 26 -17.18 -39.92 -32.62
N THR A 27 -18.46 -39.55 -32.77
CA THR A 27 -18.98 -38.24 -32.36
C THR A 27 -19.47 -38.27 -30.91
N GLU A 28 -20.23 -39.28 -30.51
CA GLU A 28 -20.69 -39.46 -29.13
C GLU A 28 -19.53 -39.66 -28.15
N HIS A 29 -18.48 -40.40 -28.53
CA HIS A 29 -17.30 -40.56 -27.68
C HIS A 29 -16.56 -39.23 -27.43
N LYS A 30 -16.50 -38.35 -28.44
CA LYS A 30 -15.92 -37.00 -28.29
C LYS A 30 -16.80 -36.09 -27.45
N ILE A 31 -18.12 -36.18 -27.58
CA ILE A 31 -19.08 -35.46 -26.72
C ILE A 31 -18.93 -35.92 -25.26
N ALA A 32 -18.86 -37.23 -25.00
CA ALA A 32 -18.68 -37.78 -23.66
C ALA A 32 -17.34 -37.38 -23.02
N ILE A 33 -16.25 -37.33 -23.79
CA ILE A 33 -14.94 -36.83 -23.33
C ILE A 33 -15.02 -35.32 -23.03
N SER A 34 -15.66 -34.54 -23.91
CA SER A 34 -15.85 -33.09 -23.72
C SER A 34 -16.68 -32.76 -22.47
N LEU A 35 -17.78 -33.49 -22.25
CA LEU A 35 -18.62 -33.34 -21.05
C LEU A 35 -17.83 -33.65 -19.77
N ARG A 36 -17.07 -34.77 -19.73
CA ARG A 36 -16.22 -35.11 -18.58
C ARG A 36 -15.11 -34.09 -18.34
N ALA A 37 -14.52 -33.52 -19.40
CA ALA A 37 -13.54 -32.44 -19.27
C ALA A 37 -14.18 -31.15 -18.72
N MET A 38 -15.41 -30.84 -19.11
CA MET A 38 -16.16 -29.67 -18.63
C MET A 38 -16.60 -29.80 -17.17
N GLU A 39 -16.95 -31.01 -16.71
CA GLU A 39 -17.18 -31.31 -15.28
C GLU A 39 -15.89 -31.22 -14.46
N LEU A 40 -14.76 -31.70 -14.98
CA LEU A 40 -13.45 -31.53 -14.34
C LEU A 40 -13.06 -30.05 -14.21
N GLN A 41 -13.28 -29.25 -15.26
CA GLN A 41 -12.97 -27.82 -15.24
C GLN A 41 -13.88 -27.05 -14.27
N SER A 42 -15.17 -27.38 -14.17
CA SER A 42 -16.07 -26.74 -13.21
C SER A 42 -15.73 -27.13 -11.77
N PHE A 43 -15.40 -28.40 -11.51
CA PHE A 43 -14.95 -28.88 -10.20
C PHE A 43 -13.64 -28.21 -9.74
N LEU A 44 -12.64 -28.10 -10.63
CA LEU A 44 -11.39 -27.37 -10.36
C LEU A 44 -11.62 -25.87 -10.11
N SER A 45 -12.54 -25.25 -10.84
CA SER A 45 -12.92 -23.85 -10.63
C SER A 45 -13.62 -23.64 -9.29
N TRP A 46 -14.42 -24.62 -8.84
CA TRP A 46 -15.09 -24.60 -7.54
C TRP A 46 -14.11 -24.76 -6.36
N LEU A 47 -13.11 -25.64 -6.51
CA LEU A 47 -11.99 -25.77 -5.56
C LEU A 47 -11.16 -24.50 -5.44
N LEU A 48 -10.88 -23.82 -6.56
CA LEU A 48 -10.23 -22.50 -6.57
C LEU A 48 -11.10 -21.43 -5.89
N GLY A 49 -12.41 -21.44 -6.10
CA GLY A 49 -13.34 -20.57 -5.36
C GLY A 49 -13.26 -20.78 -3.85
N LEU A 50 -13.25 -22.04 -3.39
CA LEU A 50 -13.12 -22.38 -1.97
C LEU A 50 -11.78 -21.94 -1.37
N SER A 51 -10.66 -22.05 -2.09
CA SER A 51 -9.35 -21.61 -1.55
C SER A 51 -9.27 -20.09 -1.39
N VAL A 52 -9.86 -19.31 -2.30
CA VAL A 52 -9.96 -17.84 -2.18
C VAL A 52 -10.84 -17.44 -1.00
N VAL A 53 -11.94 -18.15 -0.74
CA VAL A 53 -12.75 -17.94 0.48
C VAL A 53 -11.93 -18.28 1.73
N PHE A 54 -11.23 -19.42 1.76
CA PHE A 54 -10.43 -19.81 2.93
C PHE A 54 -9.27 -18.86 3.25
N LEU A 55 -8.60 -18.29 2.23
CA LEU A 55 -7.55 -17.28 2.46
C LEU A 55 -8.11 -15.91 2.89
N SER A 56 -9.32 -15.55 2.46
CA SER A 56 -9.95 -14.27 2.81
C SER A 56 -10.71 -14.29 4.14
N SER A 57 -10.99 -15.46 4.71
CA SER A 57 -11.74 -15.63 5.96
C SER A 57 -10.91 -16.00 7.19
N VAL A 58 -9.61 -15.67 7.23
CA VAL A 58 -8.77 -15.73 8.45
C VAL A 58 -8.38 -14.31 8.93
N PRO A 59 -9.32 -13.52 9.48
CA PRO A 59 -9.00 -12.20 10.01
C PRO A 59 -8.34 -12.26 11.39
N GLY A 60 -7.10 -11.77 11.50
CA GLY A 60 -6.67 -10.95 12.63
C GLY A 60 -6.43 -11.59 14.02
N VAL A 61 -6.55 -12.91 14.21
CA VAL A 61 -6.43 -13.52 15.57
C VAL A 61 -5.00 -13.53 16.14
N LEU A 62 -3.95 -13.40 15.31
CA LEU A 62 -2.54 -13.37 15.78
C LEU A 62 -1.81 -12.05 15.54
N ALA A 63 -2.51 -11.00 15.09
CA ALA A 63 -1.96 -9.66 14.94
C ALA A 63 -2.14 -8.86 16.24
N LEU A 64 -1.47 -9.29 17.32
CA LEU A 64 -1.38 -8.47 18.53
C LEU A 64 -0.73 -7.12 18.17
N PRO A 65 -1.36 -5.97 18.48
CA PRO A 65 -0.68 -4.70 18.36
C PRO A 65 0.55 -4.73 19.29
N GLY A 66 1.71 -4.38 18.76
CA GLY A 66 2.95 -4.34 19.52
C GLY A 66 2.84 -3.36 20.68
N SER A 67 2.49 -3.85 21.86
CA SER A 67 2.39 -3.04 23.06
C SER A 67 3.78 -2.59 23.46
N PHE A 68 4.13 -1.37 23.05
CA PHE A 68 5.29 -0.66 23.57
C PHE A 68 5.03 -0.34 25.04
N SER A 69 5.32 -1.33 25.91
CA SER A 69 5.37 -1.17 27.36
C SER A 69 6.59 -0.30 27.69
N GLU A 70 6.45 1.00 27.45
CA GLU A 70 7.42 2.03 27.80
C GLU A 70 7.37 2.20 29.32
N ALA A 71 8.13 1.34 30.02
CA ALA A 71 8.26 1.35 31.46
C ALA A 71 8.81 2.72 31.90
N HIS A 72 7.88 3.57 32.34
CA HIS A 72 8.03 5.03 32.39
C HIS A 72 8.19 5.66 30.99
N GLY A 73 7.06 6.06 30.38
CA GLY A 73 7.05 7.06 29.32
C GLY A 73 7.78 8.35 29.76
N PRO A 74 8.31 9.13 28.81
CA PRO A 74 9.23 10.23 29.10
C PRO A 74 8.69 11.20 30.14
N ASP A 75 9.37 11.29 31.28
CA ASP A 75 9.12 12.30 32.30
C ASP A 75 9.50 13.68 31.74
N TRP A 76 8.49 14.37 31.20
CA TRP A 76 8.67 15.66 30.57
C TRP A 76 9.30 16.70 31.52
N SER A 77 9.14 16.59 32.85
CA SER A 77 9.82 17.50 33.79
C SER A 77 11.35 17.38 33.72
N LYS A 78 11.86 16.15 33.52
CA LYS A 78 13.30 15.87 33.33
C LYS A 78 13.80 16.23 31.94
N ILE A 79 12.91 16.31 30.95
CA ILE A 79 13.24 16.83 29.61
C ILE A 79 13.39 18.35 29.66
N HIS A 80 12.44 19.07 30.28
CA HIS A 80 12.54 20.51 30.51
C HIS A 80 13.83 20.89 31.28
N SER A 81 14.20 20.15 32.33
CA SER A 81 15.42 20.45 33.10
C SER A 81 16.71 20.18 32.30
N ARG A 82 16.72 19.21 31.38
CA ARG A 82 17.85 18.98 30.47
C ARG A 82 18.01 20.09 29.43
N PHE A 83 16.91 20.61 28.87
CA PHE A 83 16.97 21.79 28.01
C PHE A 83 17.46 23.03 28.77
N ALA A 84 16.93 23.29 29.98
CA ALA A 84 17.37 24.40 30.84
C ALA A 84 18.87 24.37 31.14
N SER A 85 19.45 23.19 31.44
CA SER A 85 20.89 23.04 31.72
C SER A 85 21.81 23.31 30.52
N ARG A 86 21.30 23.26 29.28
CA ARG A 86 22.12 23.42 28.06
C ARG A 86 22.03 24.82 27.44
N SER A 87 21.00 25.60 27.75
CA SER A 87 20.89 27.04 27.39
C SER A 87 21.71 27.95 28.33
N GLN A 88 22.21 27.44 29.47
CA GLN A 88 23.05 28.14 30.46
C GLN A 88 24.48 28.51 29.96
N LYS A 89 24.65 28.95 28.71
CA LYS A 89 25.92 29.52 28.20
C LYS A 89 25.72 30.59 27.13
N ASN A 90 25.27 31.76 27.59
CA ASN A 90 25.31 33.06 26.89
C ASN A 90 24.35 33.28 25.70
N SER A 91 23.07 32.91 25.83
CA SER A 91 21.97 33.57 25.09
C SER A 91 21.01 34.27 26.06
N THR A 92 21.01 35.60 26.08
CA THR A 92 19.96 36.38 26.79
C THR A 92 18.71 36.45 25.91
N GLN A 93 17.66 35.73 26.31
CA GLN A 93 16.41 35.51 25.58
C GLN A 93 16.55 34.63 24.31
N ASP A 94 16.44 33.32 24.52
CA ASP A 94 16.02 32.40 23.45
C ASP A 94 14.62 32.82 22.96
N LYS A 95 14.40 32.83 21.64
CA LYS A 95 13.17 33.33 21.01
C LYS A 95 12.15 32.25 20.65
N TYR A 96 12.62 31.03 20.41
CA TYR A 96 11.80 29.88 20.03
C TYR A 96 12.31 28.62 20.73
N LEU A 97 11.39 27.73 21.07
CA LEU A 97 11.69 26.35 21.47
C LEU A 97 11.87 25.52 20.19
N ILE A 98 13.04 24.89 20.03
CA ILE A 98 13.38 24.08 18.86
C ILE A 98 13.56 22.61 19.26
N GLY A 99 12.67 21.74 18.78
CA GLY A 99 12.79 20.29 18.85
C GLY A 99 13.24 19.70 17.51
N THR A 100 14.07 18.65 17.52
CA THR A 100 14.52 17.97 16.29
C THR A 100 14.61 16.46 16.49
N GLY A 101 13.79 15.72 15.75
CA GLY A 101 13.71 14.27 15.88
C GLY A 101 13.95 13.54 14.56
N LYS A 102 14.44 12.29 14.65
CA LYS A 102 14.75 11.44 13.50
C LYS A 102 14.33 9.99 13.78
N ALA A 103 13.66 9.35 12.82
CA ALA A 103 13.33 7.93 12.86
C ALA A 103 13.34 7.29 11.47
N ASP A 104 13.48 5.97 11.42
CA ASP A 104 13.52 5.17 10.18
C ASP A 104 12.10 5.06 9.59
N ILE A 105 11.98 5.20 8.26
CA ILE A 105 10.73 5.01 7.48
C ILE A 105 10.92 3.97 6.37
N THR A 106 11.99 3.18 6.41
CA THR A 106 12.31 2.19 5.37
C THR A 106 11.27 1.06 5.36
N GLY A 107 10.50 0.99 4.27
CA GLY A 107 9.56 -0.10 3.98
C GLY A 107 10.24 -1.38 3.48
N PRO A 108 9.55 -2.17 2.62
CA PRO A 108 10.08 -3.42 2.08
C PRO A 108 11.43 -3.25 1.36
N ALA A 109 12.31 -4.23 1.51
CA ALA A 109 13.70 -4.14 1.06
C ALA A 109 13.96 -4.79 -0.30
N ALA A 110 13.10 -5.72 -0.73
CA ALA A 110 13.23 -6.54 -1.93
C ALA A 110 11.86 -6.80 -2.54
N ASP A 111 11.82 -7.21 -3.82
CA ASP A 111 10.63 -7.59 -4.59
C ASP A 111 9.49 -6.56 -4.56
N ILE A 112 9.85 -5.27 -4.47
CA ILE A 112 8.91 -4.14 -4.40
C ILE A 112 9.23 -3.12 -5.48
N ILE A 113 8.22 -2.60 -6.18
CA ILE A 113 8.43 -1.54 -7.18
C ILE A 113 8.82 -0.24 -6.46
N LEU A 114 9.89 0.40 -6.94
CA LEU A 114 10.32 1.71 -6.46
C LEU A 114 9.46 2.80 -7.09
N THR A 115 9.02 3.76 -6.29
CA THR A 115 8.12 4.82 -6.76
C THR A 115 8.89 5.97 -7.42
N GLY A 116 8.20 6.77 -8.24
CA GLY A 116 8.73 7.97 -8.90
C GLY A 116 8.75 7.89 -10.42
N TYR A 117 9.50 6.97 -11.01
CA TYR A 117 9.63 6.89 -12.48
C TYR A 117 8.44 6.21 -13.20
N ALA A 118 7.48 5.67 -12.44
CA ALA A 118 6.32 4.94 -12.96
C ALA A 118 6.67 3.75 -13.89
N ASN A 119 7.86 3.16 -13.71
CA ASN A 119 8.34 2.00 -14.47
C ASN A 119 8.13 0.71 -13.66
N LEU A 120 7.35 -0.23 -14.21
CA LEU A 120 7.09 -1.55 -13.60
C LEU A 120 8.35 -2.42 -13.51
N GLU A 121 9.36 -2.18 -14.37
CA GLU A 121 10.64 -2.89 -14.34
C GLU A 121 11.58 -2.36 -13.23
N GLN A 122 11.24 -1.25 -12.56
CA GLN A 122 12.04 -0.66 -11.47
C GLN A 122 11.80 -1.38 -10.13
N VAL A 123 12.07 -2.68 -10.09
CA VAL A 123 11.97 -3.49 -8.87
C VAL A 123 13.21 -3.29 -7.99
N GLY A 124 13.00 -2.92 -6.73
CA GLY A 124 14.05 -2.85 -5.71
C GLY A 124 14.40 -4.24 -5.19
N GLY A 125 15.70 -4.59 -5.22
CA GLY A 125 16.24 -5.86 -4.72
C GLY A 125 17.21 -5.72 -3.54
N GLY A 126 17.19 -4.58 -2.83
CA GLY A 126 18.04 -4.34 -1.67
C GLY A 126 18.06 -2.88 -1.20
N ILE A 127 18.71 -2.63 -0.06
CA ILE A 127 18.83 -1.30 0.55
C ILE A 127 20.25 -0.73 0.33
N ARG A 128 20.39 0.35 -0.44
CA ARG A 128 21.64 1.14 -0.51
C ARG A 128 21.83 2.02 0.72
N GLN A 129 20.76 2.60 1.23
CA GLN A 129 20.73 3.44 2.44
C GLN A 129 19.33 3.40 3.06
N ARG A 130 19.25 3.49 4.39
CA ARG A 130 17.95 3.64 5.09
C ARG A 130 17.33 5.00 4.79
N LEU A 131 16.00 5.02 4.72
CA LEU A 131 15.17 6.22 4.55
C LEU A 131 14.73 6.71 5.92
N PHE A 132 14.71 8.02 6.16
CA PHE A 132 14.33 8.58 7.45
C PHE A 132 13.26 9.67 7.35
N SER A 133 12.42 9.75 8.38
CA SER A 133 11.68 10.96 8.72
C SER A 133 12.53 11.86 9.61
N ARG A 134 12.43 13.17 9.38
CA ARG A 134 13.11 14.23 10.13
C ARG A 134 12.08 15.28 10.51
N ALA A 135 11.75 15.37 11.79
CA ALA A 135 10.81 16.37 12.31
C ALA A 135 11.57 17.56 12.91
N PHE A 136 11.05 18.75 12.66
CA PHE A 136 11.51 20.01 13.22
C PHE A 136 10.30 20.67 13.89
N ILE A 137 10.33 20.80 15.21
CA ILE A 137 9.27 21.41 16.02
C ILE A 137 9.73 22.82 16.39
N ILE A 138 8.91 23.83 16.12
CA ILE A 138 9.19 25.23 16.42
C ILE A 138 8.01 25.77 17.22
N GLY A 139 8.25 26.19 18.46
CA GLY A 139 7.22 26.77 19.34
C GLY A 139 7.64 28.09 19.96
N ASP A 140 6.67 28.90 20.39
CA ASP A 140 6.94 30.13 21.15
C ASP A 140 7.41 29.82 22.58
N VAL A 141 8.24 30.71 23.15
CA VAL A 141 8.84 30.54 24.49
C VAL A 141 7.88 30.96 25.61
N LYS A 142 6.89 31.81 25.33
CA LYS A 142 5.87 32.25 26.31
C LYS A 142 4.64 31.34 26.27
N ASN A 143 4.25 30.90 25.08
CA ASN A 143 3.11 30.02 24.81
C ASN A 143 3.57 28.72 24.11
N PRO A 144 4.15 27.72 24.81
CA PRO A 144 4.70 26.53 24.16
C PRO A 144 3.71 25.67 23.35
N GLU A 145 2.41 25.83 23.55
CA GLU A 145 1.35 25.18 22.74
C GLU A 145 1.13 25.85 21.37
N ASP A 146 1.57 27.11 21.20
CA ASP A 146 1.70 27.73 19.88
C ASP A 146 2.99 27.19 19.22
N ARG A 147 2.85 26.02 18.60
CA ARG A 147 3.94 25.29 17.96
C ARG A 147 3.54 24.65 16.63
N ILE A 148 4.46 24.71 15.67
CA ILE A 148 4.38 24.03 14.37
C ILE A 148 5.33 22.83 14.32
N VAL A 149 5.02 21.87 13.45
CA VAL A 149 5.88 20.74 13.11
C VAL A 149 6.09 20.72 11.61
N TYR A 150 7.33 20.82 11.17
CA TYR A 150 7.74 20.59 9.79
C TYR A 150 8.45 19.24 9.69
N VAL A 151 7.93 18.32 8.88
CA VAL A 151 8.48 16.98 8.69
C VAL A 151 9.01 16.84 7.27
N VAL A 152 10.24 16.34 7.13
CA VAL A 152 10.82 15.93 5.85
C VAL A 152 11.00 14.42 5.83
N LEU A 153 10.36 13.76 4.87
CA LEU A 153 10.50 12.33 4.61
C LEU A 153 11.53 12.09 3.50
N ASP A 154 12.46 11.15 3.69
CA ASP A 154 13.32 10.62 2.62
C ASP A 154 12.48 9.70 1.67
N ASN A 155 11.44 10.25 1.03
CA ASN A 155 10.43 9.58 0.19
C ASN A 155 10.07 10.43 -1.05
N LEU A 156 9.13 10.00 -1.90
CA LEU A 156 8.70 10.71 -3.12
C LEU A 156 7.82 11.94 -2.87
N VAL A 157 6.70 11.81 -2.16
CA VAL A 157 5.78 12.93 -1.87
C VAL A 157 5.20 12.82 -0.45
N GLY A 158 4.81 13.97 0.11
CA GLY A 158 4.01 14.04 1.34
C GLY A 158 2.54 13.76 1.04
N ASP A 159 2.21 12.53 0.64
CA ASP A 159 0.87 12.15 0.18
C ASP A 159 -0.23 12.28 1.25
N THR A 160 -1.45 12.47 0.77
CA THR A 160 -2.69 12.59 1.55
C THR A 160 -2.88 11.41 2.51
N ALA A 161 -2.62 10.17 2.08
CA ALA A 161 -2.77 8.98 2.92
C ALA A 161 -1.80 8.99 4.11
N ILE A 162 -0.55 9.36 3.86
CA ILE A 162 0.50 9.49 4.88
C ILE A 162 0.17 10.63 5.83
N ARG A 163 -0.22 11.81 5.29
CA ARG A 163 -0.57 12.99 6.08
C ARG A 163 -1.71 12.71 7.06
N PHE A 164 -2.79 12.07 6.61
CA PHE A 164 -3.92 11.74 7.48
C PHE A 164 -3.55 10.64 8.48
N GLY A 165 -2.84 9.59 8.07
CA GLY A 165 -2.35 8.55 8.97
C GLY A 165 -1.48 9.09 10.12
N VAL A 166 -0.58 10.04 9.82
CA VAL A 166 0.24 10.70 10.84
C VAL A 166 -0.62 11.55 11.79
N LEU A 167 -1.61 12.28 11.29
CA LEU A 167 -2.49 13.11 12.12
C LEU A 167 -3.40 12.27 13.03
N ASP A 168 -4.00 11.20 12.53
CA ASP A 168 -4.82 10.29 13.32
C ASP A 168 -3.98 9.54 14.37
N ALA A 169 -2.76 9.13 14.02
CA ALA A 169 -1.82 8.52 14.96
C ALA A 169 -1.38 9.50 16.07
N LEU A 170 -1.01 10.75 15.73
CA LEU A 170 -0.68 11.79 16.72
C LEU A 170 -1.86 12.06 17.68
N LYS A 171 -3.08 12.17 17.14
CA LYS A 171 -4.31 12.28 17.93
C LYS A 171 -4.52 11.07 18.86
N GLY A 172 -4.16 9.87 18.40
CA GLY A 172 -4.16 8.63 19.19
C GLY A 172 -3.14 8.58 20.32
N MET A 173 -2.07 9.38 20.29
CA MET A 173 -1.07 9.46 21.37
C MET A 173 -1.54 10.25 22.60
N GLY A 174 -2.74 10.85 22.55
CA GLY A 174 -3.36 11.55 23.68
C GLY A 174 -2.90 12.99 23.88
N SER A 175 -3.22 13.54 25.06
CA SER A 175 -3.22 14.99 25.33
C SER A 175 -1.96 15.77 24.87
N PRO A 176 -0.71 15.32 25.12
CA PRO A 176 0.49 16.07 24.72
C PRO A 176 0.64 16.30 23.20
N TYR A 177 -0.01 15.46 22.38
CA TYR A 177 0.05 15.50 20.93
C TYR A 177 -1.24 16.05 20.29
N SER A 178 -2.29 16.28 21.08
CA SER A 178 -3.61 16.75 20.61
C SER A 178 -3.60 18.16 19.98
N VAL A 179 -2.56 18.95 20.24
CA VAL A 179 -2.36 20.26 19.60
C VAL A 179 -1.87 20.16 18.15
N TYR A 180 -1.42 18.98 17.70
CA TYR A 180 -0.96 18.76 16.34
C TYR A 180 -2.12 18.37 15.42
N GLY A 181 -2.46 19.28 14.50
CA GLY A 181 -3.58 19.14 13.58
C GLY A 181 -3.24 19.63 12.17
N GLN A 182 -4.27 19.77 11.33
CA GLN A 182 -4.11 20.18 9.93
C GLN A 182 -3.39 21.53 9.76
N ASN A 183 -3.57 22.45 10.72
CA ASN A 183 -3.13 23.84 10.60
C ASN A 183 -1.65 24.06 10.96
N ASN A 184 -1.04 23.16 11.74
CA ASN A 184 0.33 23.32 12.27
C ASN A 184 1.25 22.12 12.00
N VAL A 185 0.76 21.03 11.39
CA VAL A 185 1.62 19.95 10.86
C VAL A 185 1.81 20.12 9.36
N ALA A 186 3.05 20.30 8.94
CA ALA A 186 3.48 20.33 7.55
C ALA A 186 4.30 19.06 7.24
N LEU A 187 3.96 18.38 6.14
CA LEU A 187 4.57 17.11 5.72
C LEU A 187 5.14 17.28 4.31
N ALA A 188 6.46 17.23 4.19
CA ALA A 188 7.20 17.34 2.93
C ALA A 188 8.01 16.06 2.67
N ALA A 189 8.50 15.89 1.44
CA ALA A 189 9.34 14.76 1.07
C ALA A 189 10.49 15.20 0.14
N ALA A 190 11.59 14.45 0.16
CA ALA A 190 12.81 14.73 -0.59
C ALA A 190 12.74 14.42 -2.10
N HIS A 191 11.56 14.02 -2.61
CA HIS A 191 11.33 13.58 -3.99
C HIS A 191 12.26 12.46 -4.47
N SER A 192 12.46 11.45 -3.62
CA SER A 192 13.31 10.30 -3.95
C SER A 192 12.59 9.29 -4.85
N HIS A 193 13.10 9.10 -6.07
CA HIS A 193 12.68 8.05 -7.01
C HIS A 193 13.31 6.67 -6.68
N SER A 194 13.52 6.39 -5.39
CA SER A 194 14.21 5.18 -4.91
C SER A 194 13.68 4.71 -3.55
N ALA A 195 12.47 5.13 -3.19
CA ALA A 195 11.71 4.62 -2.05
C ALA A 195 10.74 3.52 -2.50
N PRO A 196 10.40 2.53 -1.64
CA PRO A 196 9.35 1.56 -1.92
C PRO A 196 8.02 2.26 -2.24
N GLY A 197 7.30 1.77 -3.25
CA GLY A 197 5.98 2.26 -3.64
C GLY A 197 4.83 1.62 -2.86
N GLY A 198 3.60 1.89 -3.33
CA GLY A 198 2.40 1.20 -2.85
C GLY A 198 1.73 1.78 -1.61
N TRP A 199 1.84 3.09 -1.34
CA TRP A 199 1.25 3.73 -0.16
C TRP A 199 0.27 4.89 -0.45
N ASN A 200 0.09 5.26 -1.72
CA ASN A 200 -0.85 6.33 -2.13
C ASN A 200 -2.31 5.90 -1.91
N ASN A 201 -3.21 6.81 -1.55
CA ASN A 201 -4.66 6.53 -1.49
C ASN A 201 -5.39 6.63 -2.85
N TYR A 202 -4.90 7.44 -3.79
CA TYR A 202 -5.54 7.64 -5.10
C TYR A 202 -5.09 6.61 -6.14
N LEU A 203 -6.03 6.18 -7.01
CA LEU A 203 -5.82 5.11 -7.99
C LEU A 203 -4.66 5.39 -8.98
N VAL A 204 -4.58 6.59 -9.54
CA VAL A 204 -3.58 6.92 -10.59
C VAL A 204 -2.14 6.67 -10.13
N PRO A 205 -1.67 7.17 -8.97
CA PRO A 205 -0.33 6.85 -8.46
C PRO A 205 -0.20 5.45 -7.82
N GLN A 206 -1.29 4.68 -7.65
CA GLN A 206 -1.21 3.25 -7.30
C GLN A 206 -0.90 2.35 -8.50
N ILE A 207 -1.37 2.68 -9.71
CA ILE A 207 -1.22 1.83 -10.91
C ILE A 207 0.25 1.40 -11.15
N PRO A 208 1.25 2.30 -11.14
CA PRO A 208 2.66 1.90 -11.33
C PRO A 208 3.27 1.17 -10.14
N CYS A 209 2.60 1.11 -9.00
CA CYS A 209 3.00 0.36 -7.80
C CYS A 209 2.22 -0.96 -7.64
N LEU A 210 1.36 -1.32 -8.62
CA LEU A 210 0.45 -2.46 -8.59
C LEU A 210 -0.57 -2.45 -7.43
N GLY A 211 -0.90 -1.27 -6.87
CA GLY A 211 -1.91 -1.10 -5.83
C GLY A 211 -1.39 -0.47 -4.54
N PHE A 212 -1.89 -0.96 -3.40
CA PHE A 212 -1.54 -0.53 -2.05
C PHE A 212 -1.04 -1.72 -1.21
N THR A 213 0.01 -1.50 -0.42
CA THR A 213 0.60 -2.43 0.55
C THR A 213 0.75 -1.73 1.89
N LYS A 214 0.28 -2.38 2.97
CA LYS A 214 0.41 -1.85 4.33
C LYS A 214 1.86 -1.86 4.80
N GLU A 215 2.66 -2.79 4.26
CA GLU A 215 4.06 -3.02 4.56
C GLU A 215 4.93 -1.84 4.11
N SER A 216 4.57 -1.17 3.00
CA SER A 216 5.18 0.11 2.61
C SER A 216 4.57 1.32 3.34
N TYR A 217 3.27 1.34 3.59
CA TYR A 217 2.56 2.47 4.20
C TYR A 217 2.91 2.67 5.69
N GLN A 218 2.82 1.61 6.49
CA GLN A 218 2.88 1.68 7.95
C GLN A 218 4.23 2.19 8.47
N PRO A 219 5.41 1.76 7.95
CA PRO A 219 6.70 2.28 8.39
C PRO A 219 6.87 3.78 8.16
N ILE A 220 6.23 4.33 7.12
CA ILE A 220 6.27 5.77 6.83
C ILE A 220 5.47 6.54 7.88
N VAL A 221 4.26 6.08 8.24
CA VAL A 221 3.44 6.70 9.29
C VAL A 221 4.09 6.54 10.66
N ASP A 222 4.48 5.32 11.05
CA ASP A 222 5.08 5.02 12.35
C ASP A 222 6.40 5.76 12.53
N GLY A 223 7.26 5.79 11.51
CA GLY A 223 8.52 6.53 11.52
C GLY A 223 8.33 8.05 11.50
N ALA A 224 7.30 8.58 10.82
CA ALA A 224 6.97 9.99 10.90
C ALA A 224 6.53 10.38 12.32
N VAL A 225 5.58 9.65 12.92
CA VAL A 225 5.11 9.86 14.29
C VAL A 225 6.25 9.69 15.31
N LEU A 226 7.09 8.65 15.16
CA LEU A 226 8.25 8.42 16.02
C LEU A 226 9.34 9.50 15.86
N SER A 227 9.45 10.14 14.70
CA SER A 227 10.32 11.32 14.54
C SER A 227 9.77 12.57 15.24
N ILE A 228 8.44 12.70 15.40
CA ILE A 228 7.81 13.79 16.16
C ILE A 228 7.86 13.53 17.68
N LYS A 229 7.94 12.26 18.11
CA LYS A 229 8.12 11.87 19.52
C LYS A 229 9.53 12.18 20.07
N ARG A 230 10.55 12.32 19.22
CA ARG A 230 11.98 12.29 19.57
C ARG A 230 12.63 13.67 19.67
#